data_AF-A0A821J3E2-F1
#
_entry.id   AF-A0A821J3E2-F1
#
_cell.length_a   1.000
_cell.length_b   1.000
_cell.length_c   1.000
_cell.angle_alpha   90.00
_cell.angle_beta   90.00
_cell.angle_gamma   90.00
#
_symmetry.space_group_name_H-M   'P 1'
#
loop_
_entity.id
_entity.type
_entity.pdbx_description
1 polymer ?
#
loop_
_entity_poly.entity_id
_entity_poly.type
_entity_poly.pdbx_seq_one_letter_code
_entity_poly.pdbx_strand_id
1 'polypeptide(L)'
;MNPSTTSSNKGGSGPLYRIPPYHYIHVLDQNTNITRLEVGPKTFIKQDNETVIIGPEKMITVPPRHYCVVESPVVRNEAGEVQYDGNGQAKLVHADLDIRLAQSDQAPFPLYPGEVLRQPVTPLKVVPANSAFRLKAVLD
;
A
#
# COMPACT_ATOMS: atom_id res chain seq x y z
N MET A 1 35.44 -7.96 -4.39
CA MET A 1 34.26 -7.08 -4.31
C MET A 1 33.04 -7.98 -4.47
N ASN A 2 32.36 -8.29 -3.38
CA ASN A 2 31.24 -9.23 -3.37
C ASN A 2 29.95 -8.51 -3.77
N PRO A 3 29.11 -9.08 -4.65
CA PRO A 3 27.76 -8.59 -4.85
C PRO A 3 26.88 -9.06 -3.71
N SER A 4 26.25 -8.10 -3.03
CA SER A 4 25.22 -8.33 -2.01
C SER A 4 23.98 -8.91 -2.68
N THR A 5 23.74 -10.20 -2.46
CA THR A 5 22.49 -10.89 -2.78
C THR A 5 21.34 -10.28 -1.99
N THR A 6 20.44 -9.58 -2.67
CA THR A 6 19.12 -9.19 -2.16
C THR A 6 18.33 -10.46 -1.85
N SER A 7 18.21 -10.79 -0.57
CA SER A 7 17.38 -11.87 -0.07
C SER A 7 15.90 -11.55 -0.32
N SER A 8 15.33 -12.09 -1.40
CA SER A 8 13.89 -12.15 -1.57
C SER A 8 13.31 -13.10 -0.51
N ASN A 9 12.64 -12.50 0.48
CA ASN A 9 11.99 -13.21 1.57
C ASN A 9 10.83 -14.05 0.99
N LYS A 10 11.10 -15.32 0.66
CA LYS A 10 10.08 -16.28 0.22
C LYS A 10 8.99 -16.34 1.29
N GLY A 11 7.76 -16.01 0.90
CA GLY A 11 6.57 -16.13 1.75
C GLY A 11 6.54 -17.50 2.43
N GLY A 12 6.33 -17.50 3.74
CA GLY A 12 6.29 -18.72 4.55
C GLY A 12 5.28 -19.71 3.98
N SER A 13 5.73 -20.87 3.55
CA SER A 13 4.92 -21.93 2.94
C SER A 13 4.10 -22.71 3.99
N GLY A 14 3.40 -22.00 4.88
CA GLY A 14 2.56 -22.57 5.92
C GLY A 14 1.07 -22.34 5.63
N PRO A 15 0.16 -23.20 6.13
CA PRO A 15 -1.29 -22.96 6.05
C PRO A 15 -1.76 -21.84 6.99
N LEU A 16 -0.89 -21.36 7.88
CA LEU A 16 -1.22 -20.39 8.93
C LEU A 16 -0.28 -19.18 8.85
N TYR A 17 -0.87 -18.00 8.74
CA TYR A 17 -0.18 -16.72 8.67
C TYR A 17 -0.60 -15.85 9.86
N ARG A 18 0.35 -15.57 10.76
CA ARG A 18 0.12 -14.60 11.84
C ARG A 18 0.39 -13.21 11.27
N ILE A 19 -0.65 -12.38 11.18
CA ILE A 19 -0.55 -10.99 10.74
C ILE A 19 -0.48 -10.11 11.99
N PRO A 20 0.67 -9.51 12.32
CA PRO A 20 0.80 -8.63 13.48
C PRO A 20 -0.05 -7.35 13.35
N PRO A 21 -0.20 -6.56 14.43
CA PRO A 21 -0.71 -5.20 14.32
C PRO A 21 0.06 -4.38 13.28
N TYR A 22 -0.64 -3.50 12.55
CA TYR A 22 -0.07 -2.65 11.50
C TYR A 22 0.67 -3.40 10.39
N HIS A 23 0.27 -4.65 10.14
CA HIS A 23 0.74 -5.41 8.99
C HIS A 23 -0.45 -5.84 8.13
N TYR A 24 -0.16 -6.14 6.87
CA TYR A 24 -1.13 -6.66 5.92
C TYR A 24 -0.54 -7.79 5.07
N ILE A 25 -1.42 -8.60 4.49
CA ILE A 25 -1.07 -9.58 3.46
C ILE A 25 -2.00 -9.41 2.28
N HIS A 26 -1.57 -9.89 1.11
CA HIS A 26 -2.43 -10.04 -0.05
C HIS A 26 -2.70 -11.52 -0.30
N VAL A 27 -3.97 -11.86 -0.43
CA VAL A 27 -4.43 -13.22 -0.66
C VAL A 27 -5.14 -13.28 -2.01
N LEU A 28 -4.61 -14.11 -2.91
CA LEU A 28 -5.23 -14.47 -4.17
C LEU A 28 -6.14 -15.67 -3.96
N ASP A 29 -7.42 -15.54 -4.28
CA ASP A 29 -8.32 -16.68 -4.46
C ASP A 29 -8.21 -17.19 -5.90
N GLN A 30 -7.80 -18.45 -6.07
CA GLN A 30 -7.60 -19.08 -7.37
C GLN A 30 -8.92 -19.40 -8.10
N ASN A 31 -10.04 -19.52 -7.38
CA ASN A 31 -11.33 -19.78 -8.01
C ASN A 31 -11.86 -18.54 -8.73
N THR A 32 -11.72 -17.38 -8.08
CA THR A 32 -12.22 -16.08 -8.60
C THR A 32 -11.13 -15.29 -9.31
N ASN A 33 -9.86 -15.65 -9.13
CA ASN A 33 -8.67 -14.88 -9.51
C ASN A 33 -8.62 -13.47 -8.90
N ILE A 34 -9.29 -13.29 -7.75
CA ILE A 34 -9.35 -12.00 -7.07
C ILE A 34 -8.30 -11.97 -5.98
N THR A 35 -7.49 -10.91 -6.00
CA THR A 35 -6.58 -10.61 -4.89
C THR A 35 -7.25 -9.64 -3.95
N ARG A 36 -7.29 -9.99 -2.67
CA ARG A 36 -7.82 -9.16 -1.60
C ARG A 36 -6.78 -8.84 -0.55
N LEU A 37 -7.05 -7.79 0.21
CA LEU A 37 -6.22 -7.31 1.29
C LEU A 37 -6.72 -7.87 2.62
N GLU A 38 -5.81 -8.42 3.42
CA GLU A 38 -6.11 -8.88 4.78
C GLU A 38 -5.22 -8.15 5.78
N VAL A 39 -5.84 -7.41 6.70
CA VAL A 39 -5.16 -6.57 7.72
C VAL A 39 -5.10 -7.27 9.08
N GLY A 40 -4.00 -7.09 9.82
CA GLY A 40 -3.83 -7.57 11.20
C GLY A 40 -4.36 -6.59 12.27
N PRO A 41 -4.45 -7.00 13.55
CA PRO A 41 -3.94 -8.25 14.12
C PRO A 41 -4.91 -9.42 13.93
N LYS A 42 -4.48 -10.44 13.19
CA LYS A 42 -5.26 -11.68 13.05
C LYS A 42 -4.39 -12.85 12.63
N THR A 43 -4.86 -14.05 12.95
CA THR A 43 -4.29 -15.28 12.42
C THR A 43 -5.11 -15.70 11.21
N PHE A 44 -4.53 -15.55 10.02
CA PHE A 44 -5.15 -15.95 8.77
C PHE A 44 -4.84 -17.42 8.49
N ILE A 45 -5.87 -18.21 8.22
CA ILE A 45 -5.76 -19.62 7.85
C ILE A 45 -6.06 -19.71 6.35
N LYS A 46 -5.03 -20.02 5.57
CA LYS A 46 -5.11 -20.12 4.11
C LYS A 46 -5.95 -21.33 3.72
N GLN A 47 -6.99 -21.11 2.91
CA GLN A 47 -7.75 -22.21 2.31
C GLN A 47 -6.99 -22.87 1.15
N ASP A 48 -7.49 -24.00 0.67
CA ASP A 48 -6.84 -24.76 -0.41
C ASP A 48 -6.81 -23.96 -1.72
N ASN A 49 -7.90 -23.25 -2.04
CA ASN A 49 -8.02 -22.38 -3.22
C ASN A 49 -7.30 -21.03 -3.06
N GLU A 50 -6.62 -20.77 -1.95
CA GLU A 50 -6.01 -19.48 -1.67
C GLU A 50 -4.49 -19.53 -1.74
N THR A 51 -3.89 -18.43 -2.20
CA THR A 51 -2.44 -18.25 -2.23
C THR A 51 -2.09 -16.89 -1.65
N VAL A 52 -1.19 -16.86 -0.68
CA VAL A 52 -0.65 -15.61 -0.15
C VAL A 52 0.43 -15.12 -1.11
N ILE A 53 0.16 -14.02 -1.81
CA ILE A 53 1.09 -13.46 -2.81
C ILE A 53 2.11 -12.51 -2.16
N ILE A 54 1.68 -11.79 -1.11
CA ILE A 54 2.52 -10.89 -0.30
C ILE A 54 2.37 -11.35 1.14
N GLY A 55 3.51 -11.68 1.77
CA GLY A 55 3.56 -12.05 3.19
C GLY A 55 3.25 -10.87 4.11
N PRO A 56 3.26 -11.04 5.44
CA PRO A 56 2.99 -9.95 6.37
C PRO A 56 3.97 -8.78 6.18
N GLU A 57 3.52 -7.74 5.47
CA GLU A 57 4.26 -6.51 5.24
C GLU A 57 3.80 -5.41 6.19
N LYS A 58 4.72 -4.52 6.54
CA LYS A 58 4.41 -3.37 7.39
C LYS A 58 3.56 -2.38 6.62
N MET A 59 2.51 -1.89 7.26
CA MET A 59 1.76 -0.74 6.78
C MET A 59 2.65 0.50 6.71
N ILE A 60 2.31 1.38 5.78
CA ILE A 60 3.01 2.63 5.59
C ILE A 60 2.53 3.61 6.66
N THR A 61 3.48 4.15 7.41
CA THR A 61 3.25 5.20 8.40
C THR A 61 3.90 6.47 7.90
N VAL A 62 3.10 7.51 7.66
CA VAL A 62 3.61 8.83 7.23
C VAL A 62 3.70 9.71 8.47
N PRO A 63 4.90 10.05 8.97
CA PRO A 63 5.07 10.88 10.15
C PRO A 63 4.78 12.36 9.84
N PRO A 64 4.54 13.20 10.86
CA PRO A 64 4.28 14.62 10.66
C PRO A 64 5.32 15.29 9.77
N ARG A 65 4.87 16.20 8.90
CA ARG A 65 5.71 16.92 7.91
C ARG A 65 6.38 16.02 6.87
N HIS A 66 5.85 14.82 6.62
CA HIS A 66 6.30 13.94 5.54
C HIS A 66 5.15 13.63 4.59
N TYR A 67 5.51 13.09 3.43
CA TYR A 67 4.59 12.59 2.41
C TYR A 67 5.14 11.33 1.74
N CYS A 68 4.27 10.55 1.12
CA CYS A 68 4.67 9.52 0.17
C CYS A 68 3.81 9.62 -1.10
N VAL A 69 4.25 8.98 -2.18
CA VAL A 69 3.49 8.93 -3.44
C VAL A 69 3.10 7.50 -3.73
N VAL A 70 1.81 7.25 -3.85
CA VAL A 70 1.22 5.97 -4.22
C VAL A 70 0.77 6.05 -5.68
N GLU A 71 1.15 5.05 -6.46
CA GLU A 71 0.74 4.89 -7.85
C GLU A 71 -0.43 3.92 -7.95
N SER A 72 -1.33 4.22 -8.89
CA SER A 72 -2.60 3.51 -9.09
C SER A 72 -3.44 3.43 -7.82
N PRO A 73 -3.78 4.58 -7.20
CA PRO A 73 -4.49 4.61 -5.92
C PRO A 73 -5.88 3.98 -6.02
N VAL A 74 -6.35 3.41 -4.91
CA VAL A 74 -7.72 2.90 -4.83
C VAL A 74 -8.75 4.01 -5.00
N VAL A 75 -9.83 3.69 -5.72
CA VAL A 75 -11.01 4.56 -5.83
C VAL A 75 -11.72 4.57 -4.49
N ARG A 76 -11.93 5.77 -3.94
CA ARG A 76 -12.70 5.99 -2.71
C ARG A 76 -13.98 6.76 -3.01
N ASN A 77 -15.05 6.47 -2.26
CA ASN A 77 -16.29 7.25 -2.30
C ASN A 77 -16.14 8.55 -1.48
N GLU A 78 -17.19 9.38 -1.46
CA GLU A 78 -17.24 10.64 -0.70
C GLU A 78 -17.05 10.43 0.82
N ALA A 79 -17.40 9.24 1.33
CA ALA A 79 -17.18 8.85 2.72
C ALA A 79 -15.75 8.34 3.00
N GLY A 80 -14.89 8.25 1.98
CA GLY A 80 -13.52 7.76 2.09
C GLY A 80 -13.37 6.23 2.09
N GLU A 81 -14.45 5.50 1.80
CA GLU A 81 -14.46 4.04 1.73
C GLU A 81 -13.99 3.55 0.36
N VAL A 82 -13.25 2.44 0.34
CA VAL A 82 -12.75 1.84 -0.90
C VAL A 82 -13.89 1.21 -1.70
N GLN A 83 -13.93 1.53 -2.99
CA GLN A 83 -14.90 0.94 -3.91
C GLN A 83 -14.36 -0.37 -4.50
N TYR A 84 -15.24 -1.36 -4.56
CA TYR A 84 -14.98 -2.64 -5.20
C TYR A 84 -15.78 -2.77 -6.49
N ASP A 85 -15.31 -3.61 -7.41
CA ASP A 85 -16.06 -3.98 -8.61
C ASP A 85 -17.14 -5.04 -8.32
N GLY A 86 -17.86 -5.48 -9.36
CA GLY A 86 -18.92 -6.47 -9.22
C GLY A 86 -18.43 -7.86 -8.78
N ASN A 87 -17.12 -8.11 -8.86
CA ASN A 87 -16.51 -9.37 -8.47
C ASN A 87 -15.91 -9.29 -7.05
N GLY A 88 -15.72 -8.08 -6.50
CA GLY A 88 -15.12 -7.86 -5.18
C GLY A 88 -13.64 -7.45 -5.24
N GLN A 89 -13.11 -7.11 -6.41
CA GLN A 89 -11.77 -6.56 -6.56
C GLN A 89 -11.76 -5.05 -6.30
N ALA A 90 -10.76 -4.55 -5.58
CA ALA A 90 -10.62 -3.11 -5.31
C ALA A 90 -10.39 -2.36 -6.63
N LYS A 91 -11.19 -1.31 -6.87
CA LYS A 91 -11.03 -0.47 -8.06
C LYS A 91 -9.84 0.46 -7.88
N LEU A 92 -9.01 0.60 -8.91
CA LEU A 92 -7.86 1.49 -8.94
C LEU A 92 -8.04 2.58 -10.00
N VAL A 93 -7.50 3.76 -9.72
CA VAL A 93 -7.31 4.81 -10.72
C VAL A 93 -5.97 4.54 -11.41
N HIS A 94 -5.99 3.69 -12.43
CA HIS A 94 -4.76 3.24 -13.10
C HIS A 94 -3.95 4.41 -13.69
N ALA A 95 -2.62 4.30 -13.57
CA ALA A 95 -1.63 5.28 -14.06
C ALA A 95 -1.71 6.67 -13.41
N ASP A 96 -2.50 6.84 -12.35
CA ASP A 96 -2.58 8.08 -11.58
C ASP A 96 -1.70 8.02 -10.32
N LEU A 97 -1.45 9.19 -9.72
CA LEU A 97 -0.60 9.37 -8.55
C LEU A 97 -1.37 10.05 -7.41
N ASP A 98 -1.28 9.45 -6.23
CA ASP A 98 -1.84 9.98 -4.99
C ASP A 98 -0.72 10.39 -4.02
N ILE A 99 -0.75 11.65 -3.57
CA ILE A 99 0.18 12.17 -2.58
C ILE A 99 -0.46 12.04 -1.20
N ARG A 100 0.02 11.09 -0.40
CA ARG A 100 -0.47 10.86 0.96
C ARG A 100 0.37 11.66 1.96
N LEU A 101 -0.29 12.56 2.68
CA LEU A 101 0.28 13.35 3.77
C LEU A 101 0.04 12.67 5.11
N ALA A 102 0.80 13.07 6.13
CA ALA A 102 0.46 12.74 7.50
C ALA A 102 -0.81 13.50 7.93
N GLN A 103 -1.87 12.79 8.30
CA GLN A 103 -2.97 13.39 9.07
C GLN A 103 -2.77 13.04 10.55
N SER A 104 -3.15 13.97 11.44
CA SER A 104 -2.93 13.88 12.89
C SER A 104 -3.48 12.61 13.53
N ASP A 105 -4.54 12.05 12.93
CA ASP A 105 -5.26 10.88 13.43
C ASP A 105 -5.18 9.68 12.47
N GLN A 106 -4.28 9.72 11.48
CA GLN A 106 -4.20 8.66 10.48
C GLN A 106 -3.41 7.46 11.02
N ALA A 107 -4.12 6.36 11.24
CA ALA A 107 -3.49 5.07 11.44
C ALA A 107 -2.62 4.69 10.23
N PRO A 108 -1.56 3.88 10.42
CA PRO A 108 -0.81 3.30 9.31
C PRO A 108 -1.74 2.65 8.30
N PHE A 109 -1.47 2.85 7.01
CA PHE A 109 -2.32 2.33 5.95
C PHE A 109 -1.63 1.20 5.17
N PRO A 110 -2.39 0.19 4.74
CA PRO A 110 -1.91 -0.83 3.82
C PRO A 110 -1.89 -0.31 2.38
N LEU A 111 -1.13 -0.98 1.52
CA LEU A 111 -1.32 -0.89 0.08
C LEU A 111 -2.33 -1.95 -0.36
N TYR A 112 -3.28 -1.55 -1.19
CA TYR A 112 -4.20 -2.49 -1.81
C TYR A 112 -3.54 -3.23 -2.98
N PRO A 113 -4.06 -4.40 -3.39
CA PRO A 113 -3.56 -5.11 -4.55
C PRO A 113 -3.52 -4.19 -5.79
N GLY A 114 -2.34 -4.02 -6.36
CA GLY A 114 -2.08 -3.15 -7.52
C GLY A 114 -1.66 -1.72 -7.19
N GLU A 115 -1.82 -1.25 -5.94
CA GLU A 115 -1.17 -0.01 -5.50
C GLU A 115 0.34 -0.23 -5.35
N VAL A 116 1.13 0.77 -5.76
CA VAL A 116 2.60 0.72 -5.63
C VAL A 116 3.10 1.96 -4.89
N LEU A 117 3.95 1.78 -3.88
CA LEU A 117 4.64 2.90 -3.23
C LEU A 117 5.75 3.43 -4.16
N ARG A 118 5.39 4.36 -5.04
CA ARG A 118 6.30 4.95 -6.02
C ARG A 118 7.38 5.81 -5.38
N GLN A 119 7.02 6.63 -4.39
CA GLN A 119 7.97 7.40 -3.61
C GLN A 119 7.85 7.03 -2.13
N PRO A 120 8.94 6.58 -1.47
CA PRO A 120 8.92 6.28 -0.06
C PRO A 120 8.65 7.55 0.77
N VAL A 121 8.35 7.35 2.05
CA VAL A 121 8.10 8.45 3.00
C VAL A 121 9.27 9.44 2.99
N THR A 122 8.98 10.67 2.56
CA THR A 122 9.95 11.75 2.31
C THR A 122 9.50 13.00 3.06
N PRO A 123 10.41 13.80 3.66
CA PRO A 123 10.03 15.05 4.30
C PRO A 123 9.48 16.06 3.30
N LEU A 124 8.48 16.83 3.75
CA LEU A 124 7.96 17.98 3.00
C LEU A 124 9.03 19.04 2.86
N LYS A 125 9.14 19.62 1.67
CA LYS A 125 10.11 20.67 1.39
C LYS A 125 9.64 22.00 1.98
N VAL A 126 10.39 22.52 2.95
CA VAL A 126 10.12 23.82 3.57
C VAL A 126 10.75 24.93 2.72
N VAL A 127 10.01 26.00 2.48
CA VAL A 127 10.49 27.20 1.79
C VAL A 127 11.01 28.19 2.86
N PRO A 128 12.31 28.50 2.90
CA PRO A 128 12.84 29.48 3.85
C PRO A 128 12.37 30.90 3.49
N ALA A 129 12.48 31.81 4.46
CA ALA A 129 12.16 33.22 4.26
C ALA A 129 12.93 33.82 3.07
N ASN A 130 12.28 34.73 2.34
CA ASN A 130 12.84 35.37 1.13
C ASN A 130 13.19 34.39 -0.01
N SER A 131 12.53 33.24 -0.08
CA SER A 131 12.65 32.29 -1.19
C SER A 131 11.29 31.82 -1.69
N ALA A 132 11.25 31.22 -2.88
CA ALA A 132 10.03 30.71 -3.48
C ALA A 132 10.29 29.45 -4.32
N PHE A 133 9.25 28.63 -4.52
CA PHE A 133 9.27 27.59 -5.53
C PHE A 133 8.84 28.15 -6.88
N ARG A 134 9.64 27.89 -7.91
CA ARG A 134 9.22 28.06 -9.30
C ARG A 134 8.55 26.77 -9.76
N LEU A 135 7.23 26.72 -9.66
CA LEU A 135 6.43 25.58 -10.09
C LEU A 135 6.26 25.60 -11.61
N LYS A 136 6.19 24.41 -12.21
CA LYS A 136 5.89 24.19 -13.63
C LYS A 136 4.86 23.09 -13.73
N ALA A 137 3.77 23.34 -14.46
CA ALA A 137 2.82 22.30 -14.81
C ALA A 137 3.49 21.24 -15.70
N VAL A 138 3.27 19.97 -15.36
CA VAL A 138 3.83 18.81 -16.09
C VAL A 138 2.82 18.25 -17.10
N LEU A 139 1.55 18.45 -16.81
CA LEU A 139 0.37 18.03 -17.58
C LEU A 139 -0.70 19.15 -17.44
N ASP A 140 -1.59 19.22 -18.42
CA ASP A 140 -2.58 20.31 -18.59
C ASP A 140 -3.77 20.23 -17.63
#